data_AF-A0A011NP06-F1
#
_entry.id   AF-A0A011NP06-F1
#
_cell.length_a   1.000
_cell.length_b   1.000
_cell.length_c   1.000
_cell.angle_alpha   90.00
_cell.angle_beta   90.00
_cell.angle_gamma   90.00
#
_symmetry.space_group_name_H-M   'P 1'
#
loop_
_entity.id
_entity.type
_entity.pdbx_description
1 polymer ?
#
loop_
_entity_poly.entity_id
_entity_poly.type
_entity_poly.pdbx_seq_one_letter_code
_entity_poly.pdbx_strand_id
1 'polypeptide(L)'
;MRRETAAEAAAQERIIAARAQAEAMKHVLPFKQKEIEQRGLEAEAEKLTRIKRAEATAQSRRIEAAGEADSRRKLADAEAYRQERMGKVASEQLARDGALIDKHPLLIQKTMADKLSDKISVIIAPPPRDGGFIGAALLGSGRVTPAPSGRYGAPDGRAAEDSSEGGQ
;
A
#
# COMPACT_ATOMS: atom_id res chain seq x y z
N MET A 1 -60.06 -31.83 -71.97
CA MET A 1 -61.00 -30.70 -71.79
C MET A 1 -61.05 -30.15 -70.35
N ARG A 2 -61.88 -30.62 -69.39
CA ARG A 2 -62.04 -29.93 -68.08
C ARG A 2 -60.78 -29.83 -67.19
N ARG A 3 -59.86 -30.80 -67.26
CA ARG A 3 -58.59 -30.76 -66.48
C ARG A 3 -57.57 -29.79 -67.07
N GLU A 4 -57.52 -29.65 -68.39
CA GLU A 4 -56.62 -28.70 -69.06
C GLU A 4 -57.06 -27.26 -68.81
N THR A 5 -58.37 -26.98 -68.89
CA THR A 5 -58.92 -25.65 -68.58
C THR A 5 -58.71 -25.24 -67.12
N ALA A 6 -58.80 -26.19 -66.18
CA ALA A 6 -58.51 -25.92 -64.77
C ALA A 6 -57.00 -25.65 -64.52
N ALA A 7 -56.12 -26.36 -65.21
CA ALA A 7 -54.68 -26.14 -65.13
C ALA A 7 -54.27 -24.79 -65.74
N GLU A 8 -54.89 -24.39 -66.86
CA GLU A 8 -54.72 -23.06 -67.46
C GLU A 8 -55.19 -21.94 -66.52
N ALA A 9 -56.40 -22.05 -65.95
CA ALA A 9 -56.90 -21.05 -65.00
C ALA A 9 -55.98 -20.88 -63.78
N ALA A 10 -55.51 -21.99 -63.21
CA ALA A 10 -54.57 -21.96 -62.08
C ALA A 10 -53.20 -21.36 -62.45
N ALA A 11 -52.74 -21.56 -63.69
CA ALA A 11 -51.51 -20.94 -64.18
C ALA A 11 -51.69 -19.42 -64.37
N GLN A 12 -52.81 -18.98 -64.94
CA GLN A 12 -53.17 -17.56 -65.06
C GLN A 12 -53.23 -16.87 -63.69
N GLU A 13 -53.87 -17.49 -62.69
CA GLU A 13 -53.95 -16.94 -61.33
C GLU A 13 -52.56 -16.75 -60.71
N ARG A 14 -51.65 -17.70 -60.89
CA ARG A 14 -50.26 -17.57 -60.41
C ARG A 14 -49.53 -16.42 -61.10
N ILE A 15 -49.74 -16.23 -62.40
CA ILE A 15 -49.14 -15.12 -63.15
C ILE A 15 -49.69 -13.78 -62.68
N ILE A 16 -51.00 -13.69 -62.42
CA ILE A 16 -51.65 -12.47 -61.89
C ILE A 16 -51.12 -12.17 -60.49
N ALA A 17 -51.04 -13.17 -59.61
CA ALA A 17 -50.50 -13.02 -58.27
C ALA A 17 -49.03 -12.57 -58.30
N ALA A 18 -48.20 -13.17 -59.16
CA ALA A 18 -46.81 -12.78 -59.32
C ALA A 18 -46.65 -11.34 -59.83
N ARG A 19 -47.51 -10.91 -60.78
CA ARG A 19 -47.53 -9.51 -61.26
C ARG A 19 -47.96 -8.53 -60.17
N ALA A 20 -48.98 -8.87 -59.39
CA ALA A 20 -49.43 -8.06 -58.25
C ALA A 20 -48.34 -7.94 -57.17
N GLN A 21 -47.62 -9.02 -56.87
CA GLN A 21 -46.48 -8.99 -55.95
C GLN A 21 -45.33 -8.14 -56.50
N ALA A 22 -45.00 -8.26 -57.79
CA ALA A 22 -43.97 -7.45 -58.42
C ALA A 22 -44.30 -5.95 -58.38
N GLU A 23 -45.56 -5.58 -58.59
CA GLU A 23 -46.03 -4.19 -58.49
C GLU A 23 -46.00 -3.67 -57.05
N ALA A 24 -46.40 -4.47 -56.07
CA ALA A 24 -46.22 -4.13 -54.66
C ALA A 24 -44.74 -3.95 -54.29
N MET A 25 -43.85 -4.82 -54.81
CA MET A 25 -42.41 -4.74 -54.57
C MET A 25 -41.79 -3.46 -55.13
N LYS A 26 -42.32 -2.88 -56.22
CA LYS A 26 -41.85 -1.58 -56.73
C LYS A 26 -41.99 -0.46 -55.69
N HIS A 27 -42.93 -0.57 -54.75
CA HIS A 27 -43.14 0.42 -53.69
C HIS A 27 -42.53 -0.02 -52.35
N VAL A 28 -42.55 -1.32 -52.04
CA VAL A 28 -41.98 -1.85 -50.79
C VAL A 28 -40.45 -1.80 -50.78
N LEU A 29 -39.78 -2.08 -51.90
CA LEU A 29 -38.32 -2.08 -51.96
C LEU A 29 -37.73 -0.69 -51.68
N PRO A 30 -38.19 0.41 -52.31
CA PRO A 30 -37.72 1.76 -51.97
C PRO A 30 -37.99 2.15 -50.52
N PHE A 31 -39.13 1.73 -49.95
CA PHE A 31 -39.44 2.00 -48.55
C PHE A 31 -38.44 1.31 -47.62
N LYS A 32 -38.18 0.02 -47.82
CA LYS A 32 -37.17 -0.73 -47.03
C LYS A 32 -35.77 -0.18 -47.23
N GLN A 33 -35.41 0.28 -48.43
CA GLN A 33 -34.12 0.92 -48.69
C GLN A 33 -33.95 2.17 -47.80
N LYS A 34 -34.98 3.02 -47.71
CA LYS A 34 -34.97 4.20 -46.84
C LYS A 34 -34.94 3.84 -45.36
N GLU A 35 -35.64 2.79 -44.95
CA GLU A 35 -35.60 2.29 -43.57
C GLU A 35 -34.20 1.79 -43.19
N ILE A 36 -33.52 1.08 -44.09
CA ILE A 36 -32.12 0.64 -43.90
C ILE A 36 -31.19 1.85 -43.81
N GLU A 37 -31.38 2.86 -44.66
CA GLU A 37 -30.58 4.08 -44.64
C GLU A 37 -30.78 4.86 -43.33
N GLN A 38 -32.02 5.05 -42.88
CA GLN A 38 -32.34 5.67 -41.59
C GLN A 38 -31.69 4.92 -40.44
N ARG A 39 -31.85 3.59 -40.39
CA ARG A 39 -31.24 2.75 -39.36
C ARG A 39 -29.71 2.79 -39.41
N GLY A 40 -29.12 2.90 -40.60
CA GLY A 40 -27.69 3.08 -40.79
C GLY A 40 -27.21 4.40 -40.19
N LEU A 41 -27.89 5.51 -40.50
CA LEU A 41 -27.57 6.84 -39.98
C LEU A 41 -27.74 6.91 -38.45
N GLU A 42 -28.79 6.29 -37.90
CA GLU A 42 -29.00 6.19 -36.45
C GLU A 42 -27.88 5.39 -35.79
N ALA A 43 -27.51 4.24 -36.34
CA ALA A 43 -26.42 3.42 -35.80
C ALA A 43 -25.06 4.15 -35.86
N GLU A 44 -24.80 4.93 -36.91
CA GLU A 44 -23.61 5.78 -37.01
C GLU A 44 -23.62 6.89 -35.95
N ALA A 45 -24.75 7.56 -35.74
CA ALA A 45 -24.90 8.59 -34.71
C ALA A 45 -24.70 8.00 -33.29
N GLU A 46 -25.26 6.83 -33.01
CA GLU A 46 -25.05 6.10 -31.76
C GLU A 46 -23.59 5.70 -31.56
N LYS A 47 -22.95 5.18 -32.60
CA LYS A 47 -21.52 4.81 -32.58
C LYS A 47 -20.65 6.03 -32.26
N LEU A 48 -20.87 7.15 -32.95
CA LEU A 48 -20.12 8.39 -32.70
C LEU A 48 -20.35 8.91 -31.28
N THR A 49 -21.58 8.85 -30.79
CA THR A 49 -21.92 9.24 -29.40
C THR A 49 -21.21 8.33 -28.39
N ARG A 50 -21.18 7.02 -28.62
CA ARG A 50 -20.48 6.05 -27.77
C ARG A 50 -18.97 6.31 -27.75
N ILE A 51 -18.36 6.53 -28.91
CA ILE A 51 -16.93 6.84 -29.03
C ILE A 51 -16.62 8.13 -28.28
N LYS A 52 -17.36 9.22 -28.55
CA LYS A 52 -17.15 10.51 -27.90
C LYS A 52 -17.30 10.43 -26.39
N ARG A 53 -18.26 9.65 -25.89
CA ARG A 53 -18.44 9.41 -24.45
C ARG A 53 -17.27 8.61 -23.86
N ALA A 54 -16.79 7.60 -24.55
CA ALA A 54 -15.64 6.81 -24.13
C ALA A 54 -14.36 7.66 -24.10
N GLU A 55 -14.14 8.49 -25.12
CA GLU A 55 -13.03 9.43 -25.21
C GLU A 55 -13.09 10.47 -24.08
N ALA A 56 -14.25 11.08 -23.84
CA ALA A 56 -14.43 12.02 -22.73
C ALA A 56 -14.12 11.38 -21.38
N THR A 57 -14.59 10.14 -21.17
CA THR A 57 -14.31 9.39 -19.93
C THR A 57 -12.82 9.09 -19.79
N ALA A 58 -12.16 8.65 -20.87
CA ALA A 58 -10.73 8.37 -20.88
C ALA A 58 -9.90 9.64 -20.64
N GLN A 59 -10.28 10.75 -21.27
CA GLN A 59 -9.64 12.04 -21.08
C GLN A 59 -9.80 12.55 -19.64
N SER A 60 -11.00 12.44 -19.05
CA SER A 60 -11.23 12.79 -17.65
C SER A 60 -10.30 12.00 -16.72
N ARG A 61 -10.20 10.68 -16.92
CA ARG A 61 -9.30 9.82 -16.12
C ARG A 61 -7.82 10.19 -16.31
N ARG A 62 -7.41 10.57 -17.52
CA ARG A 62 -6.03 11.02 -17.78
C ARG A 62 -5.72 12.32 -17.04
N ILE A 63 -6.66 13.27 -17.06
CA ILE A 63 -6.49 14.56 -16.37
C ILE A 63 -6.41 14.34 -14.85
N GLU A 64 -7.29 13.50 -14.31
CA GLU A 64 -7.28 13.15 -12.88
C GLU A 64 -5.98 12.45 -12.47
N ALA A 65 -5.56 11.42 -13.21
CA ALA A 65 -4.31 10.72 -12.96
C ALA A 65 -3.08 11.63 -13.06
N ALA A 66 -3.06 12.54 -14.04
CA ALA A 66 -1.99 13.53 -14.18
C ALA A 66 -1.97 14.51 -13.01
N GLY A 67 -3.14 15.03 -12.61
CA GLY A 67 -3.26 15.94 -11.47
C GLY A 67 -2.85 15.28 -10.14
N GLU A 68 -3.20 14.01 -9.94
CA GLU A 68 -2.73 13.23 -8.80
C GLU A 68 -1.23 13.02 -8.82
N ALA A 69 -0.66 12.65 -9.97
CA ALA A 69 0.79 12.46 -10.12
C ALA A 69 1.55 13.75 -9.82
N ASP A 70 1.08 14.88 -10.33
CA ASP A 70 1.66 16.20 -10.07
C ASP A 70 1.56 16.58 -8.58
N SER A 71 0.43 16.28 -7.94
CA SER A 71 0.25 16.49 -6.50
C SER A 71 1.23 15.65 -5.68
N ARG A 72 1.36 14.34 -6.00
CA ARG A 72 2.31 13.44 -5.35
C ARG A 72 3.76 13.91 -5.54
N ARG A 73 4.10 14.37 -6.74
CA ARG A 73 5.43 14.92 -7.05
C ARG A 73 5.72 16.16 -6.20
N LYS A 74 4.78 17.12 -6.11
CA LYS A 74 4.95 18.32 -5.27
C LYS A 74 5.14 17.98 -3.79
N LEU A 75 4.42 16.98 -3.28
CA LEU A 75 4.60 16.51 -1.90
C LEU A 75 5.99 15.89 -1.69
N ALA A 76 6.44 15.05 -2.62
CA ALA A 76 7.77 14.46 -2.57
C ALA A 76 8.88 15.53 -2.65
N ASP A 77 8.74 16.52 -3.54
CA ASP A 77 9.69 17.63 -3.68
C ASP A 77 9.74 18.47 -2.38
N ALA A 78 8.58 18.73 -1.76
CA ALA A 78 8.51 19.45 -0.49
C ALA A 78 9.13 18.67 0.68
N GLU A 79 8.97 17.35 0.70
CA GLU A 79 9.59 16.46 1.69
C GLU A 79 11.11 16.41 1.51
N ALA A 80 11.59 16.26 0.27
CA ALA A 80 13.01 16.30 -0.06
C ALA A 80 13.64 17.63 0.37
N TYR A 81 13.00 18.76 0.07
CA TYR A 81 13.47 20.08 0.50
C TYR A 81 13.53 20.21 2.02
N ARG A 82 12.52 19.70 2.74
CA ARG A 82 12.54 19.69 4.21
C ARG A 82 13.68 18.81 4.75
N GLN A 83 13.87 17.62 4.19
CA GLN A 83 14.91 16.70 4.61
C GLN A 83 16.30 17.31 4.38
N GLU A 84 16.52 17.93 3.22
CA GLU A 84 17.77 18.65 2.92
C GLU A 84 18.02 19.77 3.92
N ARG A 85 17.02 20.60 4.20
CA ARG A 85 17.15 21.71 5.15
C ARG A 85 17.44 21.22 6.56
N MET A 86 16.75 20.19 7.02
CA MET A 86 16.99 19.57 8.33
C MET A 86 18.38 18.93 8.39
N GLY A 87 18.81 18.25 7.33
CA GLY A 87 20.15 17.68 7.21
C GLY A 87 21.24 18.74 7.31
N LYS A 88 21.08 19.87 6.61
CA LYS A 88 22.00 21.01 6.69
C LYS A 88 22.09 21.58 8.11
N VAL A 89 20.95 21.82 8.76
CA VAL A 89 20.92 22.31 10.14
C VAL A 89 21.61 21.32 11.09
N ALA A 90 21.36 20.01 10.93
CA ALA A 90 22.01 18.98 11.72
C ALA A 90 23.53 18.96 11.50
N SER A 91 24.01 19.02 10.26
CA SER A 91 25.43 19.09 9.94
C SER A 91 26.10 20.34 10.51
N GLU A 92 25.44 21.50 10.42
CA GLU A 92 25.94 22.74 11.03
C GLU A 92 26.02 22.63 12.56
N GLN A 93 25.02 22.02 13.20
CA GLN A 93 25.05 21.80 14.64
C GLN A 93 26.17 20.85 15.05
N LEU A 94 26.37 19.75 14.32
CA LEU A 94 27.49 18.83 14.54
C LEU A 94 28.84 19.52 14.38
N ALA A 95 28.99 20.39 13.38
CA ALA A 95 30.21 21.16 13.18
C ALA A 95 30.49 22.14 14.35
N ARG A 96 29.45 22.80 14.87
CA ARG A 96 29.57 23.66 16.07
C ARG A 96 29.95 22.86 17.30
N ASP A 97 29.32 21.72 17.52
CA ASP A 97 29.63 20.84 18.65
C ASP A 97 31.06 20.32 18.56
N GLY A 98 31.52 19.94 17.35
CA GLY A 98 32.90 19.53 17.10
C GLY A 98 33.90 20.64 17.45
N ALA A 99 33.67 21.87 16.98
CA ALA A 99 34.54 23.00 17.29
C ALA A 99 34.56 23.35 18.80
N LEU A 100 33.48 23.10 19.54
CA LEU A 100 33.43 23.26 21.00
C LEU A 100 34.21 22.16 21.71
N ILE A 101 34.10 20.92 21.25
CA ILE A 101 34.85 19.77 21.76
C ILE A 101 36.35 19.98 21.56
N ASP A 102 36.77 20.43 20.39
CA ASP A 102 38.18 20.70 20.07
C ASP A 102 38.79 21.74 21.02
N LYS A 103 38.02 22.78 21.38
CA LYS A 103 38.45 23.81 22.33
C LYS A 103 38.38 23.35 23.79
N HIS A 104 37.50 22.40 24.10
CA HIS A 104 37.19 21.98 25.47
C HIS A 104 37.11 20.44 25.59
N PRO A 105 38.25 19.73 25.66
CA PRO A 105 38.28 18.26 25.68
C PRO A 105 37.50 17.62 26.83
N LEU A 106 37.34 18.31 27.96
CA LEU A 106 36.57 17.82 29.11
C LEU A 106 35.06 17.74 28.82
N LEU A 107 34.56 18.44 27.80
CA LEU A 107 33.15 18.39 27.42
C LEU A 107 32.78 17.16 26.58
N ILE A 108 33.74 16.36 26.12
CA ILE A 108 33.50 15.16 25.30
C ILE A 108 32.52 14.20 26.00
N GLN A 109 32.73 13.96 27.29
CA GLN A 109 31.92 13.00 28.03
C GLN A 109 30.46 13.47 28.18
N LYS A 110 30.26 14.75 28.51
CA LYS A 110 28.93 15.36 28.57
C LYS A 110 28.25 15.36 27.20
N THR A 111 28.94 15.80 26.15
CA THR A 111 28.39 15.91 24.80
C THR A 111 28.06 14.55 24.17
N MET A 112 28.86 13.52 24.45
CA MET A 112 28.55 12.13 24.07
C MET A 112 27.33 11.59 24.83
N ALA A 113 27.27 11.80 26.14
CA ALA A 113 26.14 11.36 26.95
C ALA A 113 24.83 12.03 26.48
N ASP A 114 24.83 13.35 26.28
CA ASP A 114 23.67 14.11 25.83
C ASP A 114 23.12 13.63 24.46
N LYS A 115 23.99 13.20 23.53
CA LYS A 115 23.60 12.69 22.19
C LYS A 115 23.16 11.23 22.15
N LEU A 116 23.60 10.42 23.12
CA LEU A 116 23.38 8.98 23.17
C LEU A 116 22.38 8.56 24.25
N SER A 117 22.06 9.44 25.21
CA SER A 117 21.23 9.13 26.39
C SER A 117 19.84 8.60 26.05
N ASP A 118 19.26 9.01 24.93
CA ASP A 118 17.94 8.59 24.45
C ASP A 118 18.00 7.41 23.47
N LYS A 119 19.17 7.16 22.87
CA LYS A 119 19.37 6.18 21.79
C LYS A 119 20.05 4.89 22.24
N ILE A 120 20.77 4.91 23.35
CA ILE A 120 21.51 3.76 23.89
C ILE A 120 20.97 3.41 25.27
N SER A 121 20.40 2.21 25.40
CA SER A 121 20.07 1.62 26.69
C SER A 121 21.22 0.73 27.15
N VAL A 122 21.79 1.02 28.32
CA VAL A 122 22.85 0.22 28.94
C VAL A 122 22.23 -0.69 30.00
N ILE A 123 22.22 -1.99 29.73
CA ILE A 123 21.80 -3.02 30.69
C ILE A 123 23.06 -3.59 31.34
N ILE A 124 23.22 -3.38 32.65
CA ILE A 124 24.31 -3.96 33.44
C ILE A 124 23.78 -5.25 34.06
N ALA A 125 24.32 -6.40 33.61
CA ALA A 125 24.02 -7.70 34.21
C ALA A 125 25.25 -8.26 34.94
N PRO A 126 25.05 -9.00 36.05
CA PRO A 126 26.16 -9.60 36.80
C PRO A 126 26.88 -10.63 35.93
N PRO A 127 28.22 -10.76 36.08
CA PRO A 127 29.00 -11.72 35.32
C PRO A 127 28.50 -13.15 35.59
N PRO A 128 28.33 -13.99 34.55
CA PRO A 128 27.96 -15.39 34.74
C PRO A 128 29.00 -16.12 35.58
N ARG A 129 28.54 -17.03 36.46
CA ARG A 129 29.43 -17.84 37.32
C ARG A 129 30.43 -18.69 36.53
N ASP A 130 30.10 -18.97 35.26
CA ASP A 130 30.91 -19.78 34.35
C ASP A 130 31.86 -18.94 33.47
N GLY A 131 31.97 -17.62 33.71
CA GLY A 131 32.85 -16.72 32.95
C GLY A 131 32.40 -16.44 31.50
N GLY A 132 31.18 -16.84 31.14
CA GLY A 132 30.62 -16.68 29.79
C GLY A 132 30.15 -15.25 29.46
N PHE A 133 29.69 -15.06 28.21
CA PHE A 133 29.19 -13.77 27.72
C PHE A 133 27.96 -13.28 28.53
N ILE A 134 28.03 -12.06 29.06
CA ILE A 134 27.00 -11.44 29.93
C ILE A 134 25.63 -11.39 29.24
N GLY A 135 25.58 -11.17 27.92
CA GLY A 135 24.33 -11.09 27.18
C GLY A 135 23.61 -12.43 27.02
N ALA A 136 24.25 -13.58 27.29
CA ALA A 136 23.60 -14.90 27.19
C ALA A 136 22.47 -15.06 28.21
N ALA A 137 22.60 -14.46 29.40
CA ALA A 137 21.56 -14.47 30.42
C ALA A 137 20.40 -13.48 30.11
N LEU A 138 20.66 -12.45 29.30
CA LEU A 138 19.70 -11.41 28.94
C LEU A 138 18.92 -11.73 27.65
N LEU A 139 19.50 -12.49 26.71
CA LEU A 139 18.91 -12.80 25.41
C LEU A 139 17.93 -13.99 25.41
N GLY A 140 17.67 -14.62 26.56
CA GLY A 140 16.59 -15.59 26.69
C GLY A 140 16.86 -17.01 26.20
N SER A 141 18.10 -17.52 26.25
CA SER A 141 18.32 -18.97 26.18
C SER A 141 17.97 -19.62 27.52
N GLY A 142 16.77 -20.19 27.58
CA GLY A 142 16.14 -20.71 28.80
C GLY A 142 16.82 -21.93 29.44
N ARG A 143 16.67 -21.97 30.77
CA ARG A 143 16.63 -23.12 31.69
C ARG A 143 17.66 -24.25 31.48
N VAL A 144 18.65 -24.28 32.37
CA VAL A 144 19.00 -25.53 33.08
C VAL A 144 19.27 -25.19 34.54
N THR A 145 18.37 -25.62 35.42
CA THR A 145 18.68 -25.78 36.85
C THR A 145 19.32 -27.15 37.04
N PRO A 146 20.45 -27.25 37.75
CA PRO A 146 20.58 -28.29 38.76
C PRO A 146 20.91 -27.72 40.14
N ALA A 147 20.68 -28.57 41.12
CA ALA A 147 20.36 -28.33 42.53
C ALA A 147 21.56 -27.92 43.44
N PRO A 148 21.33 -27.59 44.73
CA PRO A 148 22.27 -26.85 45.57
C PRO A 148 23.25 -27.77 46.33
N SER A 149 24.50 -27.32 46.50
CA SER A 149 25.46 -27.95 47.40
C SER A 149 26.29 -26.93 48.18
N GLY A 150 26.09 -26.94 49.50
CA GLY A 150 27.21 -27.12 50.43
C GLY A 150 28.04 -25.90 50.87
N ARG A 151 27.68 -25.42 52.07
CA ARG A 151 28.50 -25.49 53.31
C ARG A 151 29.63 -24.47 53.58
N TYR A 152 29.56 -23.97 54.83
CA TYR A 152 30.58 -23.39 55.73
C TYR A 152 31.20 -22.04 55.35
N GLY A 153 31.45 -21.11 56.28
CA GLY A 153 31.40 -21.18 57.74
C GLY A 153 31.62 -19.79 58.35
N ALA A 154 31.23 -19.65 59.61
CA ALA A 154 31.44 -18.49 60.46
C ALA A 154 32.95 -18.17 60.66
N PRO A 155 33.30 -17.03 61.27
CA PRO A 155 33.48 -17.10 62.72
C PRO A 155 33.03 -15.85 63.51
N ASP A 156 32.57 -16.14 64.74
CA ASP A 156 32.95 -15.58 66.05
C ASP A 156 33.42 -14.10 66.10
N GLY A 157 32.98 -13.26 67.02
CA GLY A 157 32.35 -13.51 68.31
C GLY A 157 32.85 -12.43 69.29
N ARG A 158 31.96 -11.75 69.99
CA ARG A 158 32.23 -11.16 71.31
C ARG A 158 30.98 -11.23 72.17
N ALA A 159 31.07 -12.09 73.17
CA ALA A 159 30.35 -12.05 74.43
C ALA A 159 30.67 -10.72 75.18
N ALA A 160 29.94 -10.25 76.18
CA ALA A 160 29.13 -10.97 77.16
C ALA A 160 28.18 -9.98 77.88
N GLU A 161 27.06 -10.53 78.36
CA GLU A 161 26.40 -10.25 79.67
C GLU A 161 25.71 -8.87 79.85
N ASP A 162 24.51 -8.72 80.40
CA ASP A 162 23.75 -9.54 81.35
C ASP A 162 22.25 -9.13 81.36
N SER A 163 21.42 -10.02 81.93
CA SER A 163 20.16 -9.75 82.64
C SER A 163 18.82 -9.71 81.88
N SER A 164 18.21 -10.89 81.84
CA SER A 164 16.81 -11.23 82.18
C SER A 164 15.82 -10.10 82.57
N GLU A 165 14.63 -10.06 81.95
CA GLU A 165 13.36 -10.57 82.54
C GLU A 165 12.11 -10.28 81.66
N GLY A 166 11.21 -11.29 81.58
CA GLY A 166 9.78 -11.21 81.19
C GLY A 166 9.50 -11.42 79.70
N GLY A 167 8.94 -12.54 79.20
CA GLY A 167 7.86 -13.41 79.70
C GLY A 167 6.65 -13.19 78.77
N GLN A 168 5.97 -14.17 78.16
CA GLN A 168 5.97 -15.64 78.18
C GLN A 168 5.67 -16.14 76.76
#